data_AF-A0A7W2Y425-F1
#
_entry.id   AF-A0A7W2Y425-F1
#
_cell.length_a   1.000
_cell.length_b   1.000
_cell.length_c   1.000
_cell.angle_alpha   90.00
_cell.angle_beta   90.00
_cell.angle_gamma   90.00
#
_symmetry.space_group_name_H-M   'P 1'
#
loop_
_entity.id
_entity.type
_entity.pdbx_description
1 polymer ?
#
loop_
_entity_poly.entity_id
_entity_poly.type
_entity_poly.pdbx_seq_one_letter_code
_entity_poly.pdbx_strand_id
1 'polypeptide(L)' 'MKLIMRSEFDNLRNNPLHDVKSDVNGEKQIIKIYRFEHLIAKRNTLKKSIRYFAVSGYQQFLVDEVS' A
#
# COMPACT_ATOMS: atom_id res chain seq x y z
N MET A 1 3.05 11.52 -1.38
CA MET A 1 2.21 10.33 -1.67
C MET A 1 0.98 10.78 -2.42
N LYS A 2 0.56 10.02 -3.45
CA LYS A 2 -0.58 10.27 -4.34
C LYS A 2 -1.77 9.40 -3.90
N LEU A 3 -2.99 9.93 -3.99
CA LEU A 3 -4.21 9.15 -3.78
C LEU A 3 -4.37 8.17 -4.94
N ILE A 4 -4.66 6.91 -4.64
CA ILE A 4 -4.84 5.84 -5.64
C ILE A 4 -6.16 5.11 -5.41
N MET A 5 -6.58 4.35 -6.41
CA MET A 5 -7.76 3.50 -6.30
C MET A 5 -7.48 2.29 -5.42
N ARG A 6 -8.54 1.70 -4.85
CA ARG A 6 -8.45 0.46 -4.08
C ARG A 6 -7.81 -0.67 -4.89
N SER A 7 -8.18 -0.82 -6.16
CA SER A 7 -7.66 -1.86 -7.05
C SER A 7 -6.14 -1.77 -7.21
N GLU A 8 -5.61 -0.56 -7.38
CA GLU A 8 -4.16 -0.32 -7.50
C GLU A 8 -3.44 -0.68 -6.19
N PHE A 9 -4.04 -0.37 -5.04
CA PHE A 9 -3.50 -0.76 -3.73
C PHE A 9 -3.54 -2.27 -3.52
N ASP A 10 -4.65 -2.92 -3.87
CA ASP A 10 -4.82 -4.36 -3.72
C ASP A 10 -3.81 -5.11 -4.61
N ASN A 11 -3.51 -4.62 -5.82
CA ASN A 11 -2.44 -5.16 -6.67
C ASN A 11 -1.06 -5.09 -6.00
N LEU A 12 -0.70 -3.94 -5.42
CA LEU A 12 0.55 -3.80 -4.67
C LEU A 12 0.59 -4.71 -3.44
N ARG A 13 -0.55 -4.88 -2.75
CA ARG A 13 -0.64 -5.68 -1.52
C ARG A 13 -0.52 -7.18 -1.79
N ASN A 14 -1.09 -7.63 -2.91
CA ASN A 14 -1.13 -9.04 -3.27
C ASN A 14 0.16 -9.51 -3.96
N ASN A 15 1.08 -8.60 -4.25
CA ASN A 15 2.39 -8.96 -4.79
C ASN A 15 3.25 -9.65 -3.70
N PRO A 16 3.71 -10.89 -3.93
CA PRO A 16 4.47 -11.67 -2.92
C PRO A 16 5.86 -11.10 -2.62
N LEU A 17 6.38 -10.21 -3.47
CA LEU A 17 7.67 -9.54 -3.28
C LEU A 17 7.58 -8.33 -2.33
N HIS A 18 6.37 -8.02 -1.83
CA HIS A 18 6.12 -6.87 -0.97
C HIS A 18 5.82 -7.28 0.46
N ASP A 19 6.42 -6.55 1.39
CA ASP A 19 6.13 -6.71 2.81
C ASP A 19 4.93 -5.86 3.19
N VAL A 20 3.98 -6.47 3.90
CA VAL A 20 2.81 -5.78 4.41
C VAL A 20 2.88 -5.71 5.92
N LYS A 21 2.81 -4.50 6.47
CA LYS A 21 2.71 -4.26 7.92
C LYS A 21 1.40 -3.58 8.25
N SER A 22 0.73 -4.02 9.30
CA SER A 22 -0.47 -3.38 9.84
C SER A 22 -0.17 -2.77 11.20
N ASP A 23 -0.71 -1.59 11.43
CA ASP A 23 -0.66 -0.85 12.69
C ASP A 23 -2.08 -0.42 13.04
N VAL A 24 -2.52 -0.71 14.25
CA VAL A 24 -3.87 -0.41 14.74
C VAL A 24 -3.73 0.34 16.06
N ASN A 25 -4.29 1.55 16.10
CA ASN A 25 -4.37 2.37 17.29
C ASN A 25 -5.80 2.91 17.45
N GLY A 26 -6.57 2.25 18.31
CA GLY A 26 -7.99 2.55 18.51
C GLY A 26 -8.78 2.46 17.20
N GLU A 27 -9.43 3.57 16.82
CA GLU A 27 -10.24 3.68 15.58
C GLU A 27 -9.41 3.94 14.31
N LYS A 28 -8.09 4.05 14.45
CA LYS A 28 -7.17 4.29 13.35
C LYS A 28 -6.45 2.99 13.01
N GLN A 29 -6.53 2.58 11.76
CA GLN A 29 -5.73 1.49 11.22
C GLN A 29 -4.91 1.99 10.04
N ILE A 30 -3.62 1.66 10.02
CA ILE A 30 -2.73 1.92 8.90
C ILE A 30 -2.20 0.58 8.40
N ILE A 31 -2.36 0.30 7.12
CA ILE A 31 -1.61 -0.76 6.44
C ILE A 31 -0.53 -0.09 5.60
N LYS A 32 0.69 -0.58 5.69
CA LYS A 32 1.86 -0.11 4.95
C LYS A 32 2.39 -1.25 4.09
N ILE A 33 2.72 -0.95 2.85
CA ILE A 33 3.31 -1.87 1.88
C ILE A 33 4.73 -1.38 1.59
N TYR A 34 5.69 -2.28 1.73
CA TYR A 34 7.10 -2.01 1.54
C TYR A 34 7.69 -2.87 0.43
N ARG A 35 8.66 -2.32 -0.29
CA ARG A 35 9.52 -3.03 -1.24
C ARG A 35 10.96 -2.59 -0.97
N PHE A 36 11.88 -3.53 -0.80
CA PHE A 36 13.28 -3.23 -0.44
C PHE A 36 13.37 -2.27 0.76
N GLU A 37 12.60 -2.54 1.82
CA GLU A 37 12.48 -1.69 3.03
C GLU A 37 11.90 -0.27 2.82
N HIS A 38 11.60 0.12 1.58
CA HIS A 38 11.01 1.42 1.26
C HIS A 38 9.49 1.36 1.24
N LEU A 39 8.84 2.34 1.87
CA LEU A 39 7.39 2.47 1.88
C LEU A 39 6.88 2.88 0.50
N ILE A 40 6.20 1.98 -0.20
CA ILE A 40 5.67 2.23 -1.55
C ILE A 40 4.19 2.60 -1.55
N ALA A 41 3.42 2.06 -0.60
CA ALA A 41 1.99 2.37 -0.48
C ALA A 41 1.47 2.23 0.95
N LYS A 42 0.34 2.87 1.24
CA LYS A 42 -0.36 2.74 2.50
C LYS A 42 -1.86 2.91 2.37
N ARG A 43 -2.61 2.22 3.23
CA ARG A 43 -4.04 2.40 3.47
C ARG A 43 -4.22 3.03 4.84
N ASN A 44 -4.91 4.16 4.91
CA ASN A 44 -5.31 4.77 6.16
C ASN A 44 -6.82 4.58 6.34
N THR A 45 -7.21 3.86 7.39
CA THR A 45 -8.58 3.77 7.87
C THR A 45 -8.70 4.63 9.13
N LEU A 46 -9.67 5.54 9.14
CA LEU A 46 -10.04 6.31 10.32
C LEU A 46 -11.56 6.25 10.47
N LYS A 47 -12.05 5.61 11.53
CA LYS A 47 -13.47 5.29 11.71
C LYS A 47 -14.01 4.54 10.48
N LYS A 48 -14.88 5.17 9.69
CA LYS A 48 -15.48 4.60 8.46
C LYS A 48 -14.81 5.08 7.17
N SER A 49 -13.87 6.02 7.25
CA SER A 49 -13.19 6.59 6.08
C SER A 49 -11.93 5.79 5.76
N ILE A 50 -11.81 5.35 4.51
CA ILE A 50 -10.65 4.62 4.00
C ILE A 50 -10.04 5.40 2.85
N ARG A 51 -8.73 5.61 2.90
CA ARG A 51 -7.98 6.24 1.81
C ARG A 51 -6.72 5.44 1.50
N TYR A 52 -6.46 5.28 0.21
CA TYR A 52 -5.31 4.56 -0.33
C TYR A 52 -4.33 5.54 -0.92
N PHE A 53 -3.06 5.34 -0.63
CA PHE A 53 -1.98 6.21 -1.07
C PHE A 53 -0.80 5.40 -1.56
N ALA A 54 -0.11 5.90 -2.58
CA ALA A 54 1.15 5.34 -3.04
C ALA A 54 2.20 6.44 -3.27
N VAL A 55 3.46 6.05 -3.43
CA VAL A 55 4.53 6.95 -3.87
C VAL A 55 4.36 7.33 -5.34
N SER A 56 5.00 8.41 -5.78
CA SER A 56 5.05 8.73 -7.20
C SER A 56 5.84 7.64 -7.94
N GLY A 57 5.37 7.22 -9.12
CA GLY A 57 6.01 6.16 -9.89
C GLY A 57 5.75 4.74 -9.36
N TYR A 58 4.80 4.56 -8.44
CA TYR A 58 4.50 3.25 -7.85
C TYR A 58 4.14 2.16 -8.88
N GLN A 59 3.74 2.54 -10.09
CA GLN A 59 3.39 1.64 -11.17
C GLN A 59 4.53 0.69 -11.54
N GLN A 60 5.78 1.09 -11.32
CA GLN A 60 6.95 0.21 -11.50
C GLN A 60 6.95 -1.00 -10.55
N PHE A 61 6.24 -0.91 -9.42
CA PHE A 61 6.08 -1.99 -8.44
C PHE A 61 4.81 -2.82 -8.69
N LEU A 62 4.00 -2.50 -9.70
CA LEU A 62 2.84 -3.32 -10.06
C LEU A 62 3.22 -4.55 -10.89
N VAL A 63 4.35 -4.48 -11.58
CA VAL A 63 4.83 -5.54 -12.46
C VAL A 63 5.65 -6.50 -11.59
N ASP A 64 5.23 -7.76 -11.52
CA ASP A 64 6.14 -8.82 -11.11
C ASP A 64 7.31 -8.79 -12.09
N GLU A 65 8.54 -8.63 -11.60
CA GLU A 65 9.73 -8.94 -12.40
C GLU A 65 9.69 -10.43 -12.72
N VAL A 66 8.91 -10.81 -13.72
CA VAL A 66 9.09 -12.05 -14.47
C VAL A 66 10.10 -11.69 -15.55
N SER A 67 11.38 -11.77 -15.18
CA SER A 67 12.47 -11.94 -16.14
C SER A 67 12.66 -13.43 -16.41
#